data_AF-A0A915KB56-F1
#
_entry.id   AF-A0A915KB56-F1
#
_cell.length_a   1.000
_cell.length_b   1.000
_cell.length_c   1.000
_cell.angle_alpha   90.00
_cell.angle_beta   90.00
_cell.angle_gamma   90.00
#
_symmetry.space_group_name_H-M   'P 1'
#
loop_
_entity.id
_entity.type
_entity.pdbx_description
1 polymer ?
#
loop_
_entity_poly.entity_id
_entity_poly.type
_entity_poly.pdbx_seq_one_letter_code
_entity_poly.pdbx_strand_id
1 'polypeptide(L)'
;MPVKEDRYPNSIDDLDGQDNCILNEENWQNRLQSLLANYKATLSTKDCKTLRILRFFEQKYDFVNLFKFYPLTWGDYGRACYENLSKFGIDLWRRPTIDDILKNCLDGNLMLNSVFNLPLNVSLNYKPAEMDRHVYDPRFLLPLFCSFFKTESLIDCPLFIRMNCLSFVLCCLSLEKDVLRKSAYLVLVKLRTYLSSCTVKFDEKSLVLNLLTVLKNSIKTANEKLPTTISIFLAKAVTVLLEPGHPMFQTINAFILLKPTIALDDVPEFYKFFHSTSSTVSSKNEFLTERHWILEFLAQSLRTKRDYYIFKRRFIFKLLLPFFNTDSLCDQESKILIIDLLKSGCRQKSIVSDLCFEWNLLGWFLSTIINHDICLLNDQIVNRLGDLLTIVKETLKNRSEKAWEAAIFQWISCQCAFLIKFSNYMTAETSKKMLDSLKEEMPLIKPSEQSLINEYLKNFLHT
;
A
#
# COMPACT_ATOMS: atom_id res chain seq x y z
N MET A 1 25.13 -17.65 -2.95
CA MET A 1 25.45 -16.63 -3.97
C MET A 1 25.55 -15.28 -3.27
N PRO A 2 26.62 -14.50 -3.46
CA PRO A 2 26.70 -13.18 -2.85
C PRO A 2 25.64 -12.30 -3.50
N VAL A 3 24.80 -11.69 -2.68
CA VAL A 3 23.79 -10.72 -3.10
C VAL A 3 24.54 -9.56 -3.75
N LYS A 4 24.46 -9.41 -5.07
CA LYS A 4 24.91 -8.18 -5.73
C LYS A 4 24.19 -7.02 -5.04
N GLU A 5 24.93 -6.18 -4.34
CA GLU A 5 24.39 -4.95 -3.76
C GLU A 5 23.81 -4.12 -4.90
N ASP A 6 22.48 -3.94 -4.92
CA ASP A 6 21.83 -2.90 -5.71
C ASP A 6 22.32 -1.55 -5.15
N ARG A 7 23.45 -1.06 -5.66
CA ARG A 7 23.87 0.34 -5.52
C ARG A 7 23.22 1.15 -6.65
N TYR A 8 23.25 2.47 -6.55
CA TYR A 8 22.99 3.27 -7.75
C TYR A 8 23.93 2.81 -8.87
N PRO A 9 23.44 2.65 -10.11
CA PRO A 9 24.30 2.26 -11.22
C PRO A 9 25.43 3.29 -11.36
N ASN A 10 26.67 2.81 -11.22
CA ASN A 10 27.90 3.60 -11.31
C ASN A 10 28.62 3.41 -12.67
N SER A 11 28.14 2.53 -13.56
CA SER A 11 28.76 2.29 -14.87
C SER A 11 27.75 2.11 -16.00
N ILE A 12 28.26 2.42 -17.20
CA ILE A 12 27.59 2.66 -18.48
C ILE A 12 27.02 1.37 -19.13
N ASP A 13 27.35 0.19 -18.62
CA ASP A 13 27.18 -1.09 -19.35
C ASP A 13 25.74 -1.65 -19.40
N ASP A 14 24.76 -0.97 -18.79
CA ASP A 14 23.36 -1.41 -18.76
C ASP A 14 22.44 -0.62 -19.72
N LEU A 15 22.97 0.36 -20.49
CA LEU A 15 22.19 1.18 -21.43
C LEU A 15 22.17 0.50 -22.82
N ASP A 16 20.98 0.24 -23.37
CA ASP A 16 20.83 -0.30 -24.72
C ASP A 16 21.32 0.73 -25.75
N GLY A 17 21.83 0.27 -26.90
CA GLY A 17 22.40 1.13 -27.95
C GLY A 17 21.47 2.23 -28.50
N GLN A 18 20.16 2.19 -28.20
CA GLN A 18 19.21 3.27 -28.49
C GLN A 18 19.39 4.51 -27.61
N ASP A 19 19.89 4.36 -26.37
CA ASP A 19 20.11 5.49 -25.45
C ASP A 19 21.29 6.37 -25.89
N ASN A 20 22.26 5.80 -26.62
CA ASN A 20 23.42 6.52 -27.17
C ASN A 20 23.08 7.46 -28.34
N CYS A 21 22.02 7.18 -29.11
CA CYS A 21 21.60 8.02 -30.25
C CYS A 21 20.87 9.31 -29.79
N ILE A 22 20.60 9.44 -28.49
CA ILE A 22 19.81 10.55 -27.93
C ILE A 22 20.67 11.81 -27.67
N LEU A 23 22.00 11.73 -27.85
CA LEU A 23 22.97 12.63 -27.19
C LEU A 23 23.75 13.59 -28.11
N ASN A 24 23.25 13.95 -29.30
CA ASN A 24 23.85 15.06 -30.06
C ASN A 24 23.54 16.41 -29.39
N GLU A 25 24.60 17.15 -29.06
CA GLU A 25 24.68 18.17 -28.01
C GLU A 25 23.89 19.48 -28.23
N GLU A 26 23.34 19.74 -29.43
CA GLU A 26 22.71 21.03 -29.74
C GLU A 26 21.22 21.16 -29.30
N ASN A 27 20.55 20.09 -28.86
CA ASN A 27 19.09 20.11 -28.60
C ASN A 27 18.63 19.43 -27.30
N TRP A 28 19.52 19.25 -26.32
CA TRP A 28 19.20 18.55 -25.07
C TRP A 28 18.09 19.23 -24.26
N GLN A 29 17.99 20.57 -24.32
CA GLN A 29 16.95 21.33 -23.60
C GLN A 29 15.55 20.99 -24.10
N ASN A 30 15.34 21.02 -25.42
CA ASN A 30 14.05 20.67 -26.03
C ASN A 30 13.65 19.22 -25.72
N ARG A 31 14.63 18.31 -25.68
CA ARG A 31 14.40 16.91 -25.29
C ARG A 31 14.04 16.77 -23.81
N LEU A 32 14.74 17.48 -22.92
CA LEU A 32 14.43 17.49 -21.50
C LEU A 32 12.99 17.99 -21.24
N GLN A 33 12.59 19.07 -21.92
CA GLN A 33 11.23 19.59 -21.83
C GLN A 33 10.19 18.57 -22.29
N SER A 34 10.44 17.89 -23.43
CA SER A 34 9.56 16.84 -23.95
C SER A 34 9.46 15.63 -23.00
N LEU A 35 10.58 15.23 -22.39
CA LEU A 35 10.62 14.16 -21.40
C LEU A 35 9.81 14.52 -20.16
N LEU A 36 10.06 15.69 -19.57
CA LEU A 36 9.36 16.16 -18.37
C LEU A 36 7.86 16.42 -18.62
N ALA A 37 7.50 16.88 -19.82
CA ALA A 37 6.11 17.08 -20.23
C ALA A 37 5.29 15.78 -20.29
N ASN A 38 5.95 14.63 -20.50
CA ASN A 38 5.31 13.32 -20.53
C ASN A 38 5.52 12.53 -19.23
N TYR A 39 6.40 13.02 -18.35
CA TYR A 39 6.74 12.38 -17.10
C TYR A 39 5.62 12.57 -16.08
N LYS A 40 5.20 11.48 -15.43
CA LYS A 40 4.18 11.50 -14.36
C LYS A 40 4.73 11.16 -12.98
N ALA A 41 6.05 11.03 -12.86
CA ALA A 41 6.73 10.65 -11.61
C ALA A 41 6.30 9.29 -11.04
N THR A 42 5.82 8.35 -11.86
CA THR A 42 5.31 7.03 -11.43
C THR A 42 6.33 5.90 -11.60
N LEU A 43 6.02 4.72 -11.05
CA LEU A 43 6.73 3.47 -11.31
C LEU A 43 6.33 2.79 -12.64
N SER A 44 5.68 3.52 -13.56
CA SER A 44 5.45 3.01 -14.91
C SER A 44 6.78 2.78 -15.63
N THR A 45 6.77 1.85 -16.58
CA THR A 45 7.92 1.52 -17.44
C THR A 45 8.46 2.75 -18.15
N LYS A 46 7.57 3.62 -18.66
CA LYS A 46 7.90 4.90 -19.32
C LYS A 46 8.60 5.86 -18.36
N ASP A 47 8.01 6.10 -17.18
CA ASP A 47 8.57 7.02 -16.20
C ASP A 47 9.89 6.52 -15.62
N CYS A 48 10.05 5.20 -15.40
CA CYS A 48 11.32 4.62 -14.97
C CYS A 48 12.44 4.89 -15.98
N LYS A 49 12.16 4.76 -17.28
CA LYS A 49 13.10 5.09 -18.35
C LYS A 49 13.41 6.59 -18.38
N THR A 50 12.40 7.45 -18.27
CA THR A 50 12.60 8.91 -18.19
C THR A 50 13.49 9.28 -17.01
N LEU A 51 13.21 8.75 -15.82
CA LEU A 51 14.02 9.02 -14.63
C LEU A 51 15.45 8.52 -14.78
N ARG A 52 15.65 7.36 -15.42
CA ARG A 52 16.98 6.84 -15.75
C ARG A 52 17.76 7.81 -16.65
N ILE A 53 17.12 8.36 -17.67
CA ILE A 53 17.72 9.36 -18.57
C ILE A 53 18.02 10.66 -17.82
N LEU A 54 17.11 11.13 -16.97
CA LEU A 54 17.33 12.34 -16.14
C LEU A 54 18.56 12.16 -15.24
N ARG A 55 18.73 10.99 -14.62
CA ARG A 55 19.90 10.67 -13.79
C ARG A 55 21.19 10.60 -14.60
N PHE A 56 21.10 10.10 -15.83
CA PHE A 56 22.24 10.11 -16.75
C PHE A 56 22.69 11.55 -17.08
N PHE A 57 21.74 12.47 -17.32
CA PHE A 57 22.06 13.89 -17.52
C PHE A 57 22.72 14.53 -16.30
N GLU A 58 22.24 14.22 -15.09
CA GLU A 58 22.83 14.69 -13.84
C GLU A 58 24.27 14.17 -13.61
N GLN A 59 24.59 12.95 -14.05
CA GLN A 59 25.88 12.30 -13.79
C GLN A 59 26.96 12.62 -14.83
N LYS A 60 26.60 12.68 -16.13
CA LYS A 60 27.59 12.73 -17.22
C LYS A 60 28.06 14.13 -17.56
N TYR A 61 27.26 15.16 -17.25
CA TYR A 61 27.47 16.49 -17.81
C TYR A 61 27.57 17.58 -16.73
N ASP A 62 28.80 17.91 -16.33
CA ASP A 62 29.10 19.11 -15.52
C ASP A 62 28.63 20.42 -16.20
N PHE A 63 28.46 20.44 -17.53
CA PHE A 63 27.96 21.60 -18.27
C PHE A 63 26.43 21.68 -18.38
N VAL A 64 25.70 20.58 -18.16
CA VAL A 64 24.23 20.57 -18.20
C VAL A 64 23.74 21.13 -16.87
N ASN A 65 23.64 22.46 -16.80
CA ASN A 65 23.15 23.14 -15.63
C ASN A 65 21.63 22.95 -15.50
N LEU A 66 21.21 21.84 -14.88
CA LEU A 66 19.82 21.57 -14.56
C LEU A 66 19.24 22.61 -13.59
N PHE A 67 20.06 23.36 -12.84
CA PHE A 67 19.57 24.44 -11.96
C PHE A 67 18.76 25.50 -12.71
N LYS A 68 18.96 25.65 -14.03
CA LYS A 68 18.11 26.52 -14.88
C LYS A 68 16.64 26.09 -14.88
N PHE A 69 16.38 24.80 -14.71
CA PHE A 69 15.04 24.20 -14.70
C PHE A 69 14.53 23.95 -13.28
N TYR A 70 15.29 24.30 -12.24
CA TYR A 70 14.86 24.11 -10.85
C TYR A 70 13.96 25.27 -10.36
N PRO A 71 12.87 24.94 -9.64
CA PRO A 71 12.46 23.59 -9.26
C PRO A 71 11.86 22.81 -10.45
N LEU A 72 12.20 21.52 -10.55
CA LEU A 72 11.70 20.66 -11.63
C LEU A 72 10.18 20.49 -11.52
N THR A 73 9.49 20.71 -12.63
CA THR A 73 8.06 20.49 -12.83
C THR A 73 7.87 19.42 -13.92
N TRP A 74 6.73 18.75 -13.91
CA TRP A 74 6.46 17.66 -14.87
C TRP A 74 4.98 17.63 -15.26
N GLY A 75 4.65 16.76 -16.20
CA GLY A 75 3.31 16.66 -16.78
C GLY A 75 2.91 17.92 -17.53
N ASP A 76 1.60 18.17 -17.60
CA ASP A 76 1.03 19.28 -18.37
C ASP A 76 1.43 20.65 -17.79
N TYR A 77 1.53 20.75 -16.46
CA TYR A 77 2.04 21.96 -15.81
C TYR A 77 3.51 22.21 -16.15
N GLY A 78 4.35 21.16 -16.10
CA GLY A 78 5.74 21.24 -16.52
C GLY A 78 5.89 21.72 -17.96
N ARG A 79 5.09 21.17 -18.89
CA ARG A 79 5.07 21.61 -20.29
C ARG A 79 4.84 23.11 -20.42
N ALA A 80 3.78 23.62 -19.79
CA ALA A 80 3.45 25.05 -19.82
C ALA A 80 4.58 25.91 -19.20
N CYS A 81 5.17 25.47 -18.08
CA CYS A 81 6.31 26.16 -17.46
C CYS A 81 7.50 26.27 -18.40
N TYR A 82 7.84 25.19 -19.10
CA TYR A 82 9.01 25.13 -19.96
C TYR A 82 8.83 25.84 -21.30
N GLU A 83 7.61 25.84 -21.85
CA GLU A 83 7.26 26.69 -22.99
C GLU A 83 7.34 28.18 -22.65
N ASN A 84 6.96 28.57 -21.43
CA ASN A 84 7.12 29.96 -20.98
C ASN A 84 8.61 30.30 -20.79
N LEU A 85 9.40 29.37 -20.24
CA LEU A 85 10.84 29.57 -20.11
C LEU A 85 11.51 29.77 -21.47
N SER A 86 11.12 29.00 -22.50
CA SER A 86 11.68 29.16 -23.85
C SER A 86 11.24 30.46 -24.53
N LYS A 87 10.01 30.93 -24.29
CA LYS A 87 9.48 32.19 -24.85
C LYS A 87 10.07 33.44 -24.20
N PHE A 88 10.19 33.46 -22.87
CA PHE A 88 10.54 34.67 -22.12
C PHE A 88 12.02 34.71 -21.68
N GLY A 89 12.75 33.60 -21.79
CA GLY A 89 14.10 33.49 -21.26
C GLY A 89 14.12 33.41 -19.73
N ILE A 90 15.31 33.16 -19.15
CA ILE A 90 15.43 32.87 -17.73
C ILE A 90 15.17 34.07 -16.81
N ASP A 91 15.42 35.29 -17.28
CA ASP A 91 15.34 36.52 -16.49
C ASP A 91 13.89 36.98 -16.27
N LEU A 92 13.00 36.70 -17.22
CA LEU A 92 11.58 37.04 -17.16
C LEU A 92 10.70 35.83 -16.77
N TRP A 93 11.30 34.65 -16.60
CA TRP A 93 10.57 33.44 -16.25
C TRP A 93 10.15 33.46 -14.78
N ARG A 94 8.83 33.44 -14.55
CA ARG A 94 8.27 33.22 -13.22
C ARG A 94 8.54 31.78 -12.80
N ARG A 95 9.50 31.60 -11.90
CA ARG A 95 9.83 30.30 -11.33
C ARG A 95 8.62 29.73 -10.56
N PRO A 96 8.27 28.45 -10.77
CA PRO A 96 7.23 27.79 -9.99
C PRO A 96 7.56 27.81 -8.50
N THR A 97 6.56 28.07 -7.67
CA THR A 97 6.68 27.91 -6.22
C THR A 97 6.52 26.44 -5.83
N ILE A 98 6.89 26.08 -4.60
CA ILE A 98 6.67 24.72 -4.10
C ILE A 98 5.17 24.40 -4.08
N ASP A 99 4.34 25.35 -3.68
CA ASP A 99 2.89 25.19 -3.66
C ASP A 99 2.31 24.98 -5.08
N ASP A 100 2.89 25.61 -6.10
CA ASP A 100 2.52 25.34 -7.49
C ASP A 100 2.82 23.90 -7.90
N ILE A 101 3.94 23.33 -7.45
CA ILE A 101 4.30 21.93 -7.71
C ILE A 101 3.32 21.01 -6.99
N LEU A 102 3.01 21.30 -5.71
CA LEU A 102 2.06 20.51 -4.92
C LEU A 102 0.67 20.48 -5.55
N LYS A 103 0.18 21.61 -6.08
CA LYS A 103 -1.17 21.71 -6.66
C LYS A 103 -1.25 21.16 -8.09
N ASN A 104 -0.22 21.37 -8.91
CA ASN A 104 -0.31 21.18 -10.35
C ASN A 104 0.48 19.98 -10.88
N CYS A 105 1.46 19.47 -10.13
CA CYS A 105 2.26 18.30 -10.54
C CYS A 105 1.90 17.01 -9.79
N LEU A 106 1.26 17.12 -8.62
CA LEU A 106 0.86 15.99 -7.78
C LEU A 106 -0.66 15.81 -7.78
N ASP A 107 -1.07 14.55 -7.76
CA ASP A 107 -2.44 14.10 -7.59
C ASP A 107 -2.57 13.43 -6.22
N GLY A 108 -3.45 13.98 -5.37
CA GLY A 108 -3.65 13.52 -4.00
C GLY A 108 -4.22 12.10 -3.90
N ASN A 109 -5.04 11.69 -4.86
CA ASN A 109 -5.60 10.34 -4.94
C ASN A 109 -4.54 9.34 -5.39
N LEU A 110 -3.72 9.70 -6.38
CA LEU A 110 -2.59 8.88 -6.79
C LEU A 110 -1.55 8.76 -5.66
N MET A 111 -1.32 9.83 -4.89
CA MET A 111 -0.45 9.81 -3.72
C MET A 111 -0.99 8.86 -2.66
N LEU A 112 -2.29 8.94 -2.35
CA LEU A 112 -2.95 8.02 -1.42
C LEU A 112 -2.91 6.57 -1.90
N ASN A 113 -3.14 6.32 -3.19
CA ASN A 113 -2.96 4.99 -3.77
C ASN A 113 -1.52 4.48 -3.60
N SER A 114 -0.54 5.38 -3.75
CA SER A 114 0.88 5.07 -3.57
C SER A 114 1.22 4.71 -2.12
N VAL A 115 0.63 5.39 -1.13
CA VAL A 115 0.77 5.08 0.30
C VAL A 115 0.46 3.59 0.57
N PHE A 116 -0.64 3.07 0.01
CA PHE A 116 -1.09 1.70 0.27
C PHE A 116 -0.44 0.65 -0.65
N ASN A 117 -0.14 1.02 -1.91
CA ASN A 117 0.25 0.05 -2.95
C ASN A 117 1.71 0.13 -3.43
N LEU A 118 2.53 1.04 -2.89
CA LEU A 118 3.96 1.17 -3.24
C LEU A 118 4.74 -0.12 -2.95
N PRO A 119 5.36 -0.82 -3.93
CA PRO A 119 6.16 -2.02 -3.66
C PRO A 119 7.28 -1.76 -2.65
N LEU A 120 7.51 -2.71 -1.73
CA LEU A 120 8.53 -2.54 -0.68
C LEU A 120 9.96 -2.71 -1.22
N ASN A 121 10.14 -3.56 -2.24
CA ASN A 121 11.43 -3.81 -2.88
C ASN A 121 11.54 -3.03 -4.21
N VAL A 122 11.68 -1.71 -4.13
CA VAL A 122 11.97 -0.86 -5.30
C VAL A 122 13.45 -0.97 -5.65
N SER A 123 13.77 -1.41 -6.87
CA SER A 123 15.17 -1.46 -7.34
C SER A 123 15.72 -0.05 -7.59
N LEU A 124 16.99 0.18 -7.28
CA LEU A 124 17.68 1.43 -7.56
C LEU A 124 18.16 1.55 -9.03
N ASN A 125 18.16 0.46 -9.79
CA ASN A 125 18.72 0.43 -11.15
C ASN A 125 17.80 1.04 -12.22
N TYR A 126 16.70 1.69 -11.80
CA TYR A 126 15.69 2.29 -12.68
C TYR A 126 15.16 1.34 -13.78
N LYS A 127 15.30 0.02 -13.58
CA LYS A 127 14.81 -0.97 -14.53
C LYS A 127 13.28 -0.89 -14.59
N PRO A 128 12.69 -0.93 -15.80
CA PRO A 128 11.25 -0.98 -15.95
C PRO A 128 10.71 -2.18 -15.17
N ALA A 129 9.64 -1.98 -14.40
CA ALA A 129 8.95 -3.10 -13.79
C ALA A 129 8.31 -3.97 -14.89
N GLU A 130 8.18 -5.28 -14.65
CA GLU A 130 7.49 -6.21 -15.56
C GLU A 130 6.01 -5.83 -15.80
N MET A 131 5.42 -5.09 -14.85
CA MET A 131 4.08 -4.54 -14.98
C MET A 131 4.08 -3.06 -14.63
N ASP A 132 3.36 -2.27 -15.43
CA ASP A 132 3.10 -0.87 -15.12
C ASP A 132 2.32 -0.76 -13.81
N ARG A 133 2.86 0.03 -12.87
CA ARG A 133 2.20 0.31 -11.59
C ARG A 133 1.78 1.76 -11.54
N HIS A 134 0.52 1.98 -11.22
CA HIS A 134 -0.02 3.33 -11.05
C HIS A 134 0.25 3.86 -9.63
N VAL A 135 1.52 4.01 -9.28
CA VAL A 135 1.98 4.57 -8.00
C VAL A 135 3.19 5.49 -8.25
N TYR A 136 3.37 6.49 -7.42
CA TYR A 136 4.51 7.39 -7.50
C TYR A 136 5.85 6.70 -7.21
N ASP A 137 6.91 7.19 -7.83
CA ASP A 137 8.27 6.70 -7.69
C ASP A 137 9.01 7.40 -6.53
N PRO A 138 9.34 6.68 -5.44
CA PRO A 138 10.05 7.27 -4.30
C PRO A 138 11.48 7.71 -4.66
N ARG A 139 12.09 7.17 -5.73
CA ARG A 139 13.44 7.54 -6.18
C ARG A 139 13.49 8.96 -6.74
N PHE A 140 12.36 9.48 -7.21
CA PHE A 140 12.22 10.86 -7.67
C PHE A 140 11.61 11.74 -6.57
N LEU A 141 10.53 11.31 -5.93
CA LEU A 141 9.80 12.14 -4.97
C LEU A 141 10.55 12.39 -3.66
N LEU A 142 11.29 11.41 -3.10
CA LEU A 142 11.99 11.64 -1.83
C LEU A 142 13.10 12.71 -1.94
N PRO A 143 13.97 12.69 -2.96
CA PRO A 143 14.91 13.80 -3.21
C PRO A 143 14.21 15.13 -3.48
N LEU A 144 13.10 15.12 -4.22
CA LEU A 144 12.31 16.33 -4.47
C LEU A 144 11.77 16.92 -3.15
N PHE A 145 11.13 16.11 -2.31
CA PHE A 145 10.62 16.56 -1.01
C PHE A 145 11.74 17.00 -0.08
N CYS A 146 12.91 16.38 -0.14
CA CYS A 146 14.10 16.87 0.57
C CYS A 146 14.51 18.29 0.14
N SER A 147 14.21 18.67 -1.10
CA SER A 147 14.51 20.00 -1.64
C SER A 147 13.50 21.07 -1.22
N PHE A 148 12.28 20.67 -0.82
CA PHE A 148 11.21 21.58 -0.43
C PHE A 148 11.46 22.26 0.92
N PHE A 149 12.15 21.61 1.84
CA PHE A 149 12.34 22.11 3.21
C PHE A 149 13.75 22.70 3.40
N LYS A 150 14.02 23.83 2.75
CA LYS A 150 15.26 24.62 2.93
C LYS A 150 14.98 25.79 3.88
N THR A 151 16.02 26.42 4.44
CA THR A 151 15.85 27.49 5.44
C THR A 151 14.98 28.66 4.93
N GLU A 152 15.01 28.95 3.64
CA GLU A 152 14.31 30.08 3.00
C GLU A 152 13.03 29.67 2.25
N SER A 153 12.65 28.38 2.26
CA SER A 153 11.51 27.91 1.48
C SER A 153 10.18 28.33 2.11
N LEU A 154 9.26 28.86 1.31
CA LEU A 154 7.87 29.05 1.68
C LEU A 154 7.07 27.84 1.15
N ILE A 155 6.49 27.06 2.06
CA ILE A 155 5.65 25.90 1.73
C ILE A 155 4.42 25.88 2.64
N ASP A 156 3.25 25.71 2.02
CA ASP A 156 2.01 25.39 2.72
C ASP A 156 2.08 23.94 3.23
N CYS A 157 2.51 23.77 4.49
CA CYS A 157 2.60 22.47 5.15
C CYS A 157 1.24 21.75 5.25
N PRO A 158 0.12 22.42 5.61
CA PRO A 158 -1.20 21.82 5.50
C PRO A 158 -1.48 21.22 4.11
N LEU A 159 -1.17 21.94 3.03
CA LEU A 159 -1.33 21.45 1.67
C LEU A 159 -0.45 20.21 1.40
N PHE A 160 0.83 20.23 1.80
CA PHE A 160 1.73 19.08 1.65
C PHE A 160 1.16 17.81 2.30
N ILE A 161 0.56 17.94 3.49
CA ILE A 161 -0.01 16.82 4.22
C ILE A 161 -1.37 16.41 3.63
N ARG A 162 -2.26 17.35 3.27
CA ARG A 162 -3.55 17.06 2.60
C ARG A 162 -3.38 16.36 1.25
N MET A 163 -2.29 16.65 0.54
CA MET A 163 -1.90 15.94 -0.68
C MET A 163 -1.28 14.55 -0.40
N ASN A 164 -1.36 14.03 0.83
CA ASN A 164 -0.80 12.76 1.28
C ASN A 164 0.73 12.62 1.14
N CYS A 165 1.47 13.73 0.95
CA CYS A 165 2.92 13.65 0.74
C CYS A 165 3.65 13.20 2.00
N LEU A 166 3.23 13.68 3.18
CA LEU A 166 3.80 13.22 4.45
C LEU A 166 3.48 11.74 4.71
N SER A 167 2.25 11.31 4.43
CA SER A 167 1.83 9.91 4.49
C SER A 167 2.71 9.02 3.59
N PHE A 168 2.99 9.47 2.37
CA PHE A 168 3.88 8.76 1.45
C PHE A 168 5.32 8.65 1.98
N VAL A 169 5.86 9.73 2.56
CA VAL A 169 7.20 9.72 3.19
C VAL A 169 7.24 8.74 4.37
N LEU A 170 6.22 8.71 5.23
CA LEU A 170 6.12 7.78 6.35
C LEU A 170 6.09 6.32 5.87
N CYS A 171 5.35 6.02 4.81
CA CYS A 171 5.32 4.68 4.20
C CYS A 171 6.67 4.27 3.60
N CYS A 172 7.46 5.23 3.10
CA CYS A 172 8.80 4.95 2.57
C CYS A 172 9.81 4.46 3.63
N LEU A 173 9.51 4.61 4.92
CA LEU A 173 10.32 4.04 6.02
C LEU A 173 10.26 2.50 6.08
N SER A 174 9.30 1.88 5.39
CA SER A 174 9.14 0.42 5.32
C SER A 174 9.80 -0.21 4.08
N LEU A 175 10.43 0.60 3.21
CA LEU A 175 11.12 0.12 2.00
C LEU A 175 12.32 -0.78 2.35
N GLU A 176 12.63 -1.75 1.49
CA GLU A 176 13.74 -2.68 1.69
C GLU A 176 15.11 -2.02 1.48
N LYS A 177 15.21 -1.09 0.53
CA LYS A 177 16.48 -0.41 0.21
C LYS A 177 16.79 0.65 1.25
N ASP A 178 17.98 0.55 1.83
CA ASP A 178 18.45 1.42 2.91
C ASP A 178 18.56 2.89 2.47
N VAL A 179 18.99 3.15 1.24
CA VAL A 179 19.10 4.48 0.63
C VAL A 179 17.76 5.22 0.56
N LEU A 180 16.69 4.51 0.20
CA LEU A 180 15.35 5.10 0.11
C LEU A 180 14.80 5.41 1.50
N ARG A 181 15.02 4.51 2.47
CA ARG A 181 14.68 4.78 3.87
C ARG A 181 15.46 5.97 4.43
N LYS A 182 16.77 6.07 4.16
CA LYS A 182 17.61 7.22 4.56
C LYS A 182 17.06 8.52 3.98
N SER A 183 16.68 8.52 2.70
CA SER A 183 16.08 9.67 2.04
C SER A 183 14.75 10.07 2.70
N ALA A 184 13.88 9.11 3.01
CA ALA A 184 12.63 9.38 3.72
C ALA A 184 12.85 9.93 5.14
N TYR A 185 13.77 9.35 5.91
CA TYR A 185 14.18 9.90 7.21
C TYR A 185 14.71 11.33 7.10
N LEU A 186 15.51 11.63 6.07
CA LEU A 186 16.02 12.97 5.83
C LEU A 186 14.88 13.97 5.54
N VAL A 187 13.87 13.59 4.75
CA VAL A 187 12.67 14.42 4.54
C VAL A 187 12.00 14.73 5.87
N LEU A 188 11.80 13.73 6.73
CA LEU A 188 11.15 13.93 8.04
C LEU A 188 11.96 14.84 8.98
N VAL A 189 13.29 14.69 8.99
CA VAL A 189 14.18 15.58 9.77
C VAL A 189 14.05 17.01 9.26
N LYS A 190 14.13 17.24 7.95
CA LYS A 190 14.01 18.58 7.38
C LYS A 190 12.63 19.19 7.60
N LEU A 191 11.56 18.42 7.42
CA LEU A 191 10.19 18.87 7.70
C LEU A 191 10.05 19.26 9.18
N ARG A 192 10.55 18.45 10.12
CA ARG A 192 10.49 18.76 11.55
C ARG A 192 11.24 20.05 11.88
N THR A 193 12.45 20.23 11.34
CA THR A 193 13.23 21.47 11.51
C THR A 193 12.49 22.66 10.92
N TYR A 194 11.96 22.52 9.69
CA TYR A 194 11.17 23.55 9.02
C TYR A 194 9.95 23.96 9.86
N LEU A 195 9.15 22.98 10.29
CA LEU A 195 7.99 23.24 11.13
C LEU A 195 8.40 23.95 12.42
N SER A 196 9.51 23.57 13.05
CA SER A 196 9.96 24.20 14.30
C SER A 196 10.26 25.71 14.13
N SER A 197 10.86 26.10 13.01
CA SER A 197 11.18 27.51 12.71
C SER A 197 10.09 28.26 11.94
N CYS A 198 9.12 27.55 11.36
CA CYS A 198 8.10 28.15 10.50
C CYS A 198 7.13 29.03 11.31
N THR A 199 6.96 30.27 10.84
CA THR A 199 6.05 31.28 11.40
C THR A 199 4.72 31.36 10.66
N VAL A 200 4.58 30.68 9.52
CA VAL A 200 3.32 30.61 8.75
C VAL A 200 2.24 29.96 9.61
N LYS A 201 1.02 30.51 9.55
CA LYS A 201 -0.12 29.99 10.30
C LYS A 201 -0.38 28.53 9.92
N PHE A 202 -0.28 27.65 10.91
CA PHE A 202 -0.58 26.24 10.81
C PHE A 202 -1.06 25.77 12.18
N ASP A 203 -2.38 25.70 12.36
CA ASP A 203 -3.00 25.50 13.67
C ASP A 203 -2.68 24.10 14.24
N GLU A 204 -2.59 23.08 13.38
CA GLU A 204 -2.27 21.69 13.75
C GLU A 204 -0.76 21.39 13.79
N LYS A 205 0.10 22.42 13.66
CA LYS A 205 1.57 22.30 13.66
C LYS A 205 2.10 21.52 14.85
N SER A 206 1.58 21.79 16.05
CA SER A 206 2.00 21.13 17.29
C SER A 206 1.68 19.63 17.28
N LEU A 207 0.55 19.23 16.69
CA LEU A 207 0.12 17.84 16.56
C LEU A 207 1.06 17.05 15.63
N VAL A 208 1.39 17.64 14.48
CA VAL A 208 2.33 17.03 13.52
C VAL A 208 3.74 16.94 14.12
N LEU A 209 4.21 18.00 14.79
CA LEU A 209 5.50 17.98 15.49
C LEU A 209 5.54 16.91 16.59
N ASN A 210 4.44 16.72 17.32
CA ASN A 210 4.35 15.68 18.33
C ASN A 210 4.42 14.28 17.69
N LEU A 211 3.63 14.01 16.63
CA LEU A 211 3.70 12.74 15.90
C LEU A 211 5.13 12.43 15.41
N LEU A 212 5.81 13.41 14.81
CA LEU A 212 7.19 13.26 14.36
C LEU A 212 8.17 13.02 15.53
N THR A 213 7.91 13.61 16.69
CA THR A 213 8.72 13.42 17.90
C THR A 213 8.51 12.04 18.51
N VAL A 214 7.26 11.58 18.61
CA VAL A 214 6.94 10.22 19.04
C VAL A 214 7.59 9.19 18.12
N LEU A 215 7.50 9.36 16.80
CA LEU A 215 8.18 8.50 15.83
C LEU A 215 9.71 8.52 16.06
N LYS A 216 10.31 9.70 16.17
CA LYS A 216 11.75 9.84 16.43
C LYS A 216 12.18 9.06 17.67
N ASN A 217 11.43 9.18 18.76
CA ASN A 217 11.74 8.52 20.04
C ASN A 217 11.53 7.00 19.98
N SER A 218 10.75 6.50 19.01
CA SER A 218 10.44 5.07 18.84
C SER A 218 11.53 4.31 18.09
N ILE A 219 12.38 5.02 17.34
CA ILE A 219 13.44 4.44 16.51
C ILE A 219 14.65 4.15 17.39
N LYS A 220 15.08 2.89 17.43
CA LYS A 220 16.19 2.43 18.27
C LYS A 220 17.50 2.39 17.50
N THR A 221 17.43 2.11 16.21
CA THR A 221 18.61 1.95 15.34
C THR A 221 18.60 2.97 14.19
N ALA A 222 19.78 3.42 13.78
CA ALA A 222 19.88 4.33 12.65
C ALA A 222 19.35 3.66 11.38
N ASN A 223 18.47 4.36 10.65
CA ASN A 223 17.83 3.86 9.44
C ASN A 223 17.03 2.55 9.63
N GLU A 224 16.45 2.37 10.81
CA GLU A 224 15.59 1.24 11.15
C GLU A 224 14.48 1.07 10.10
N LYS A 225 14.28 -0.17 9.63
CA LYS A 225 13.15 -0.46 8.76
C LYS A 225 11.91 -0.67 9.62
N LEU A 226 10.90 0.18 9.42
CA LEU A 226 9.63 0.03 10.11
C LEU A 226 8.81 -1.13 9.52
N PRO A 227 8.02 -1.84 10.34
CA PRO A 227 6.92 -2.67 9.83
C PRO A 227 5.90 -1.81 9.10
N THR A 228 5.26 -2.36 8.06
CA THR A 228 4.23 -1.60 7.34
C THR A 228 3.02 -1.31 8.22
N THR A 229 2.75 -2.17 9.20
CA THR A 229 1.80 -1.89 10.30
C THR A 229 2.01 -0.52 10.91
N ILE A 230 3.24 -0.14 11.25
CA ILE A 230 3.51 1.14 11.91
C ILE A 230 3.50 2.30 10.91
N SER A 231 4.14 2.13 9.75
CA SER A 231 4.20 3.22 8.78
C SER A 231 2.82 3.60 8.24
N ILE A 232 1.94 2.62 8.01
CA ILE A 232 0.58 2.85 7.53
C ILE A 232 -0.29 3.48 8.63
N PHE A 233 -0.11 3.05 9.89
CA PHE A 233 -0.81 3.68 11.02
C PHE A 233 -0.47 5.17 11.11
N LEU A 234 0.82 5.52 11.06
CA LEU A 234 1.28 6.91 11.09
C LEU A 234 0.79 7.72 9.88
N ALA A 235 0.78 7.10 8.69
CA ALA A 235 0.28 7.70 7.46
C ALA A 235 -1.23 8.02 7.52
N LYS A 236 -2.05 7.16 8.15
CA LYS A 236 -3.47 7.45 8.40
C LYS A 236 -3.66 8.42 9.57
N ALA A 237 -2.84 8.32 10.61
CA ALA A 237 -2.94 9.19 11.78
C ALA A 237 -2.70 10.66 11.40
N VAL A 238 -1.72 10.94 10.55
CA VAL A 238 -1.39 12.33 10.19
C VAL A 238 -2.46 13.01 9.36
N THR A 239 -3.21 12.27 8.53
CA THR A 239 -4.36 12.83 7.79
C THR A 239 -5.52 13.12 8.74
N VAL A 240 -5.79 12.22 9.69
CA VAL A 240 -6.80 12.43 10.74
C VAL A 240 -6.45 13.66 11.59
N LEU A 241 -5.18 13.86 11.97
CA LEU A 241 -4.75 15.00 12.79
C LEU A 241 -4.93 16.36 12.09
N LEU A 242 -5.03 16.40 10.76
CA LEU A 242 -5.34 17.61 10.00
C LEU A 242 -6.82 17.93 9.87
N GLU A 243 -7.68 17.03 10.34
CA GLU A 243 -9.13 17.16 10.22
C GLU A 243 -9.75 17.04 11.61
N PRO A 244 -9.82 18.14 12.40
CA PRO A 244 -10.42 18.12 13.73
C PRO A 244 -11.87 17.62 13.76
N GLY A 245 -12.59 17.71 12.63
CA GLY A 245 -13.94 17.17 12.46
C GLY A 245 -14.02 15.68 12.14
N HIS A 246 -12.89 15.00 11.93
CA HIS A 246 -12.87 13.57 11.63
C HIS A 246 -13.30 12.77 12.88
N PRO A 247 -14.18 11.74 12.76
CA PRO A 247 -14.62 10.93 13.91
C PRO A 247 -13.50 10.31 14.75
N MET A 248 -12.39 9.92 14.13
CA MET A 248 -11.22 9.32 14.78
C MET A 248 -10.28 10.36 15.41
N PHE A 249 -10.52 11.67 15.22
CA PHE A 249 -9.59 12.72 15.63
C PHE A 249 -9.27 12.64 17.12
N GLN A 250 -10.28 12.58 17.98
CA GLN A 250 -10.08 12.53 19.43
C GLN A 250 -9.28 11.31 19.83
N THR A 251 -9.63 10.15 19.28
CA THR A 251 -9.02 8.87 19.60
C THR A 251 -7.54 8.81 19.16
N ILE A 252 -7.24 9.27 17.94
CA ILE A 252 -5.86 9.30 17.41
C ILE A 252 -5.03 10.38 18.09
N ASN A 253 -5.59 11.57 18.32
CA ASN A 253 -4.89 12.65 19.02
C ASN A 253 -4.53 12.24 20.45
N ALA A 254 -5.46 11.63 21.18
CA ALA A 254 -5.20 11.09 22.51
C ALA A 254 -4.06 10.06 22.48
N PHE A 255 -4.05 9.13 21.52
CA PHE A 255 -2.96 8.16 21.38
C PHE A 255 -1.59 8.82 21.22
N ILE A 256 -1.48 9.82 20.34
CA ILE A 256 -0.23 10.52 20.06
C ILE A 256 0.22 11.39 21.26
N LEU A 257 -0.72 11.95 22.03
CA LEU A 257 -0.42 12.74 23.22
C LEU A 257 -0.02 11.88 24.43
N LEU A 258 -0.65 10.72 24.62
CA LEU A 258 -0.45 9.88 25.79
C LEU A 258 0.89 9.11 25.79
N LYS A 259 1.43 8.79 24.61
CA LYS A 259 2.57 7.88 24.47
C LYS A 259 3.81 8.60 23.96
N PRO A 260 4.92 8.64 24.72
CA PRO A 260 6.17 9.27 24.26
C PRO A 260 6.87 8.50 23.14
N THR A 261 6.50 7.23 22.95
CA THR A 261 7.02 6.28 21.95
C THR A 261 5.92 5.32 21.51
N ILE A 262 6.03 4.79 20.30
CA ILE A 262 5.18 3.74 19.73
C ILE A 262 5.94 2.41 19.76
N ALA A 263 5.28 1.35 20.21
CA ALA A 263 5.82 -0.01 20.14
C ALA A 263 5.84 -0.47 18.67
N LEU A 264 7.04 -0.52 18.07
CA LEU A 264 7.18 -0.84 16.64
C LEU A 264 6.77 -2.27 16.29
N ASP A 265 6.81 -3.20 17.24
CA ASP A 265 6.45 -4.59 17.01
C ASP A 265 4.99 -4.89 17.38
N ASP A 266 4.14 -3.90 17.67
CA ASP A 266 2.74 -4.09 18.08
C ASP A 266 1.74 -3.40 17.14
N VAL A 267 0.47 -3.82 17.19
CA VAL A 267 -0.64 -3.17 16.48
C VAL A 267 -1.16 -2.02 17.36
N PRO A 268 -1.05 -0.75 16.93
CA PRO A 268 -1.52 0.38 17.73
C PRO A 268 -3.03 0.30 18.02
N GLU A 269 -3.40 0.40 19.30
CA GLU A 269 -4.77 0.52 19.81
C GLU A 269 -5.80 -0.52 19.30
N PHE A 270 -5.35 -1.69 18.81
CA PHE A 270 -6.25 -2.68 18.20
C PHE A 270 -7.46 -3.04 19.08
N TYR A 271 -7.22 -3.46 20.33
CA TYR A 271 -8.32 -3.87 21.21
C TYR A 271 -9.25 -2.71 21.57
N LYS A 272 -8.71 -1.50 21.70
CA LYS A 272 -9.50 -0.32 22.02
C LYS A 272 -10.47 -0.01 20.88
N PHE A 273 -9.99 -0.02 19.63
CA PHE A 273 -10.83 0.33 18.48
C PHE A 273 -11.79 -0.82 18.12
N PHE A 274 -11.32 -2.06 18.19
CA PHE A 274 -12.12 -3.22 17.81
C PHE A 274 -13.26 -3.51 18.80
N HIS A 275 -12.97 -3.39 20.10
CA HIS A 275 -13.96 -3.54 21.18
C HIS A 275 -14.48 -2.20 21.67
N SER A 276 -14.46 -1.16 20.83
CA SER A 276 -14.98 0.14 21.23
C SER A 276 -16.42 -0.01 21.70
N THR A 277 -16.67 0.44 22.92
CA THR A 277 -17.99 0.52 23.53
C THR A 277 -18.44 1.97 23.63
N SER A 278 -17.82 2.91 22.89
CA SER A 278 -18.03 4.34 23.08
C SER A 278 -19.50 4.68 22.89
N SER A 279 -20.19 4.81 24.02
CA SER A 279 -21.57 5.26 24.17
C SER A 279 -21.56 6.76 24.51
N THR A 280 -20.70 7.52 23.84
CA THR A 280 -20.73 8.97 23.89
C THR A 280 -21.99 9.44 23.16
N VAL A 281 -22.76 10.30 23.82
CA VAL A 281 -24.17 10.64 23.56
C VAL A 281 -24.43 11.30 22.18
N SER A 282 -23.40 11.47 21.35
CA SER A 282 -23.44 12.32 20.16
C SER A 282 -23.73 11.58 18.85
N SER A 283 -23.53 10.26 18.74
CA SER A 283 -23.90 9.50 17.52
C SER A 283 -23.99 8.00 17.76
N LYS A 284 -25.14 7.38 17.43
CA LYS A 284 -25.46 5.95 17.66
C LYS A 284 -24.50 4.92 16.99
N ASN A 285 -23.48 5.35 16.24
CA ASN A 285 -22.63 4.48 15.41
C ASN A 285 -21.11 4.75 15.55
N GLU A 286 -20.64 5.51 16.54
CA GLU A 286 -19.21 5.83 16.68
C GLU A 286 -18.33 4.58 16.82
N PHE A 287 -18.81 3.56 17.53
CA PHE A 287 -18.09 2.28 17.67
C PHE A 287 -17.89 1.55 16.33
N LEU A 288 -18.80 1.73 15.35
CA LEU A 288 -18.64 1.17 14.01
C LEU A 288 -17.53 1.89 13.28
N THR A 289 -17.47 3.23 13.37
CA THR A 289 -16.40 4.00 12.74
C THR A 289 -15.03 3.61 13.25
N GLU A 290 -14.85 3.42 14.57
CA GLU A 290 -13.58 2.96 15.13
C GLU A 290 -13.23 1.53 14.67
N ARG A 291 -14.23 0.65 14.61
CA ARG A 291 -14.07 -0.74 14.14
C ARG A 291 -13.70 -0.80 12.65
N HIS A 292 -14.41 -0.09 11.79
CA HIS A 292 -14.12 -0.03 10.36
C HIS A 292 -12.73 0.55 10.13
N TRP A 293 -12.37 1.61 10.86
CA TRP A 293 -11.05 2.22 10.75
C TRP A 293 -9.93 1.22 11.10
N ILE A 294 -10.06 0.46 12.19
CA ILE A 294 -9.03 -0.53 12.56
C ILE A 294 -9.00 -1.71 11.58
N LEU A 295 -10.15 -2.21 11.13
CA LEU A 295 -10.20 -3.32 10.16
C LEU A 295 -9.61 -2.93 8.80
N GLU A 296 -9.94 -1.72 8.32
CA GLU A 296 -9.37 -1.16 7.09
C GLU A 296 -7.86 -0.97 7.22
N PHE A 297 -7.40 -0.42 8.35
CA PHE A 297 -5.98 -0.31 8.68
C PHE A 297 -5.25 -1.67 8.66
N LEU A 298 -5.84 -2.70 9.27
CA LEU A 298 -5.26 -4.05 9.27
C LEU A 298 -5.13 -4.59 7.84
N ALA A 299 -6.19 -4.46 7.04
CA ALA A 299 -6.21 -4.93 5.66
C ALA A 299 -5.17 -4.23 4.77
N GLN A 300 -4.95 -2.93 4.97
CA GLN A 300 -3.98 -2.11 4.23
C GLN A 300 -2.52 -2.35 4.68
N SER A 301 -2.32 -2.75 5.93
CA SER A 301 -0.98 -2.77 6.54
C SER A 301 -0.30 -4.15 6.61
N LEU A 302 -1.03 -5.24 6.36
CA LEU A 302 -0.46 -6.59 6.24
C LEU A 302 0.22 -6.79 4.87
N ARG A 303 1.53 -6.56 4.81
CA ARG A 303 2.29 -6.59 3.53
C ARG A 303 3.49 -7.52 3.55
N THR A 304 4.03 -7.81 4.72
CA THR A 304 5.19 -8.69 4.92
C THR A 304 4.93 -9.74 6.00
N LYS A 305 5.80 -10.77 6.04
CA LYS A 305 5.80 -11.75 7.13
C LYS A 305 5.99 -11.09 8.50
N ARG A 306 6.75 -10.00 8.59
CA ARG A 306 6.95 -9.29 9.87
C ARG A 306 5.62 -8.74 10.38
N ASP A 307 4.82 -8.13 9.52
CA ASP A 307 3.49 -7.62 9.88
C ASP A 307 2.56 -8.76 10.29
N TYR A 308 2.61 -9.89 9.57
CA TYR A 308 1.87 -11.09 9.95
C TYR A 308 2.21 -11.57 11.37
N TYR A 309 3.50 -11.63 11.73
CA TYR A 309 3.89 -12.05 13.07
C TYR A 309 3.44 -11.07 14.17
N ILE A 310 3.39 -9.77 13.87
CA ILE A 310 2.80 -8.77 14.76
C ILE A 310 1.31 -9.10 15.00
N PHE A 311 0.57 -9.42 13.94
CA PHE A 311 -0.86 -9.74 14.02
C PHE A 311 -1.10 -11.08 14.72
N LYS A 312 -0.26 -12.08 14.44
CA LYS A 312 -0.27 -13.40 15.10
C LYS A 312 -0.06 -13.26 16.60
N ARG A 313 0.93 -12.46 17.04
CA ARG A 313 1.21 -12.23 18.47
C ARG A 313 0.05 -11.54 19.19
N ARG A 314 -0.74 -10.74 18.48
CA ARG A 314 -1.94 -10.06 19.01
C ARG A 314 -3.23 -10.83 18.81
N PHE A 315 -3.15 -12.07 18.34
CA PHE A 315 -4.30 -12.95 18.13
C PHE A 315 -5.37 -12.35 17.22
N ILE A 316 -4.97 -11.51 16.26
CA ILE A 316 -5.90 -10.78 15.39
C ILE A 316 -6.81 -11.76 14.64
N PHE A 317 -6.26 -12.74 13.93
CA PHE A 317 -7.04 -13.74 13.19
C PHE A 317 -7.94 -14.58 14.10
N LYS A 318 -7.46 -14.94 15.31
CA LYS A 318 -8.22 -15.68 16.31
C LYS A 318 -9.50 -14.95 16.72
N LEU A 319 -9.48 -13.61 16.75
CA LEU A 319 -10.62 -12.79 17.13
C LEU A 319 -11.53 -12.49 15.94
N LEU A 320 -10.95 -12.22 14.77
CA LEU A 320 -11.71 -11.80 13.59
C LEU A 320 -12.48 -12.95 12.92
N LEU A 321 -11.91 -14.17 12.87
CA LEU A 321 -12.58 -15.29 12.20
C LEU A 321 -13.89 -15.70 12.88
N PRO A 322 -13.97 -15.89 14.22
CA PRO A 322 -15.26 -16.16 14.87
C PRO A 322 -16.19 -14.94 14.84
N PHE A 323 -15.66 -13.73 14.97
CA PHE A 323 -16.44 -12.50 14.91
C PHE A 323 -17.19 -12.38 13.57
N PHE A 324 -16.55 -12.73 12.45
CA PHE A 324 -17.17 -12.72 11.12
C PHE A 324 -18.50 -13.49 11.08
N ASN A 325 -18.53 -14.66 11.72
CA ASN A 325 -19.70 -15.54 11.71
C ASN A 325 -20.81 -15.10 12.69
N THR A 326 -20.59 -14.03 13.47
CA THR A 326 -21.57 -13.50 14.42
C THR A 326 -22.39 -12.38 13.78
N ASP A 327 -23.45 -12.74 13.06
CA ASP A 327 -24.28 -11.80 12.27
C ASP A 327 -24.85 -10.63 13.09
N SER A 328 -25.12 -10.84 14.38
CA SER A 328 -25.64 -9.78 15.26
C SER A 328 -24.60 -8.72 15.63
N LEU A 329 -23.30 -9.00 15.45
CA LEU A 329 -22.20 -8.12 15.86
C LEU A 329 -21.34 -7.65 14.68
N CYS A 330 -21.26 -8.44 13.60
CA CYS A 330 -20.43 -8.18 12.43
C CYS A 330 -21.28 -7.69 11.26
N ASP A 331 -21.23 -6.38 11.02
CA ASP A 331 -21.87 -5.74 9.89
C ASP A 331 -21.18 -6.09 8.56
N GLN A 332 -21.85 -5.80 7.45
CA GLN A 332 -21.39 -6.17 6.10
C GLN A 332 -20.04 -5.53 5.74
N GLU A 333 -19.80 -4.28 6.15
CA GLU A 333 -18.54 -3.59 5.88
C GLU A 333 -17.39 -4.22 6.69
N SER A 334 -17.62 -4.53 7.97
CA SER A 334 -16.65 -5.29 8.77
C SER A 334 -16.29 -6.63 8.12
N LYS A 335 -17.27 -7.37 7.59
CA LYS A 335 -17.03 -8.63 6.86
C LYS A 335 -16.15 -8.43 5.63
N ILE A 336 -16.43 -7.41 4.82
CA ILE A 336 -15.64 -7.06 3.64
C ILE A 336 -14.17 -6.79 4.04
N LEU A 337 -13.96 -5.99 5.08
CA LEU A 337 -12.62 -5.63 5.55
C LEU A 337 -11.85 -6.84 6.12
N ILE A 338 -12.53 -7.76 6.80
CA ILE A 338 -11.92 -9.01 7.29
C ILE A 338 -11.47 -9.88 6.11
N ILE A 339 -12.29 -10.01 5.06
CA ILE A 339 -11.90 -10.77 3.87
C ILE A 339 -10.72 -10.08 3.16
N ASP A 340 -10.71 -8.76 3.09
CA ASP A 340 -9.61 -8.01 2.49
C ASP A 340 -8.30 -8.16 3.26
N LEU A 341 -8.37 -8.22 4.59
CA LEU A 341 -7.24 -8.59 5.43
C LEU A 341 -6.73 -10.01 5.12
N LEU A 342 -7.63 -10.99 4.98
CA LEU A 342 -7.25 -12.36 4.60
C LEU A 342 -6.61 -12.41 3.22
N LYS A 343 -7.17 -11.71 2.23
CA LYS A 343 -6.59 -11.58 0.88
C LYS A 343 -5.21 -10.94 0.92
N SER A 344 -5.01 -9.89 1.72
CA SER A 344 -3.70 -9.27 1.93
C SER A 344 -2.67 -10.24 2.51
N GLY A 345 -3.05 -11.03 3.51
CA GLY A 345 -2.21 -12.09 4.07
C GLY A 345 -1.87 -13.18 3.04
N CYS A 346 -2.83 -13.54 2.19
CA CYS A 346 -2.66 -14.59 1.19
C CYS A 346 -1.76 -14.21 0.01
N ARG A 347 -1.30 -12.95 -0.09
CA ARG A 347 -0.30 -12.54 -1.09
C ARG A 347 1.07 -13.22 -0.91
N GLN A 348 1.36 -13.74 0.28
CA GLN A 348 2.61 -14.45 0.56
C GLN A 348 2.35 -15.92 0.89
N LYS A 349 2.93 -16.83 0.09
CA LYS A 349 2.71 -18.28 0.21
C LYS A 349 2.96 -18.84 1.61
N SER A 350 3.92 -18.30 2.37
CA SER A 350 4.18 -18.77 3.74
C SER A 350 3.09 -18.37 4.73
N ILE A 351 2.46 -17.20 4.55
CA ILE A 351 1.39 -16.74 5.44
C ILE A 351 0.14 -17.60 5.22
N VAL A 352 -0.16 -17.97 3.96
CA VAL A 352 -1.26 -18.89 3.65
C VAL A 352 -1.12 -20.22 4.40
N SER A 353 0.11 -20.76 4.47
CA SER A 353 0.39 -21.98 5.24
C SER A 353 -0.01 -21.82 6.71
N ASP A 354 0.50 -20.77 7.37
CA ASP A 354 0.16 -20.53 8.78
C ASP A 354 -1.35 -20.27 8.97
N LEU A 355 -2.01 -19.55 8.04
CA LEU A 355 -3.46 -19.35 8.05
C LEU A 355 -4.25 -20.66 7.93
N CYS A 356 -3.86 -21.56 7.03
CA CYS A 356 -4.52 -22.85 6.86
C CYS A 356 -4.32 -23.76 8.06
N PHE A 357 -3.09 -23.90 8.56
CA PHE A 357 -2.77 -24.91 9.58
C PHE A 357 -2.96 -24.42 11.02
N GLU A 358 -2.60 -23.18 11.34
CA GLU A 358 -2.74 -22.68 12.73
C GLU A 358 -4.10 -22.05 12.99
N TRP A 359 -4.65 -21.35 11.99
CA TRP A 359 -5.91 -20.61 12.13
C TRP A 359 -7.11 -21.32 11.50
N ASN A 360 -6.90 -22.53 10.96
CA ASN A 360 -7.93 -23.35 10.32
C ASN A 360 -8.77 -22.56 9.28
N LEU A 361 -8.10 -21.77 8.44
CA LEU A 361 -8.76 -20.89 7.46
C LEU A 361 -9.79 -21.63 6.60
N LEU A 362 -9.47 -22.84 6.13
CA LEU A 362 -10.36 -23.65 5.29
C LEU A 362 -11.59 -24.14 6.07
N GLY A 363 -11.40 -24.60 7.30
CA GLY A 363 -12.51 -24.96 8.17
C GLY A 363 -13.42 -23.77 8.50
N TRP A 364 -12.83 -22.61 8.78
CA TRP A 364 -13.59 -21.36 8.92
C TRP A 364 -14.37 -21.04 7.65
N PHE A 365 -13.72 -21.06 6.49
CA PHE A 365 -14.35 -20.76 5.22
C PHE A 365 -15.54 -21.68 4.92
N LEU A 366 -15.38 -22.99 5.14
CA LEU A 366 -16.47 -23.95 5.00
C LEU A 366 -17.61 -23.66 5.99
N SER A 367 -17.29 -23.35 7.25
CA SER A 367 -18.31 -22.97 8.24
C SER A 367 -19.07 -21.71 7.85
N THR A 368 -18.38 -20.73 7.27
CA THR A 368 -18.96 -19.47 6.78
C THR A 368 -19.92 -19.75 5.62
N ILE A 369 -19.54 -20.61 4.68
CA ILE A 369 -20.45 -21.02 3.60
C ILE A 369 -21.66 -21.73 4.18
N ILE A 370 -21.49 -22.68 5.09
CA ILE A 370 -22.61 -23.48 5.60
C ILE A 370 -23.59 -22.61 6.42
N ASN A 371 -23.06 -21.81 7.35
CA ASN A 371 -23.88 -21.16 8.39
C ASN A 371 -24.57 -19.88 7.95
N HIS A 372 -24.03 -19.11 7.00
CA HIS A 372 -24.70 -17.88 6.58
C HIS A 372 -25.77 -18.16 5.53
N ASP A 373 -27.00 -17.70 5.78
CA ASP A 373 -28.03 -17.70 4.75
C ASP A 373 -27.61 -16.82 3.57
N ILE A 374 -27.83 -17.32 2.35
CA ILE A 374 -27.41 -16.64 1.12
C ILE A 374 -28.02 -15.24 1.03
N CYS A 375 -29.26 -15.09 1.51
CA CYS A 375 -29.99 -13.83 1.54
C CYS A 375 -29.35 -12.75 2.43
N LEU A 376 -28.46 -13.13 3.35
CA LEU A 376 -27.82 -12.21 4.29
C LEU A 376 -26.44 -11.73 3.83
N LEU A 377 -25.88 -12.35 2.78
CA LEU A 377 -24.58 -11.98 2.24
C LEU A 377 -24.76 -11.13 0.99
N ASN A 378 -24.17 -9.93 0.99
CA ASN A 378 -24.10 -9.09 -0.20
C ASN A 378 -23.22 -9.75 -1.28
N ASP A 379 -23.57 -9.59 -2.56
CA ASP A 379 -22.79 -10.02 -3.73
C ASP A 379 -21.30 -9.66 -3.63
N GLN A 380 -20.97 -8.50 -3.05
CA GLN A 380 -19.57 -8.10 -2.83
C GLN A 380 -18.81 -9.07 -1.91
N ILE A 381 -19.46 -9.59 -0.88
CA ILE A 381 -18.84 -10.55 0.05
C ILE A 381 -18.64 -11.88 -0.66
N VAL A 382 -19.66 -12.36 -1.39
CA VAL A 382 -19.59 -13.62 -2.16
C VAL A 382 -18.43 -13.56 -3.15
N ASN A 383 -18.33 -12.48 -3.93
CA ASN A 383 -17.24 -12.30 -4.89
C ASN A 383 -15.85 -12.30 -4.22
N ARG A 384 -15.70 -11.61 -3.09
CA ARG A 384 -14.43 -11.57 -2.35
C ARG A 384 -14.06 -12.91 -1.70
N LEU A 385 -15.04 -13.70 -1.26
CA LEU A 385 -14.82 -15.07 -0.79
C LEU A 385 -14.36 -15.98 -1.94
N GLY A 386 -14.94 -15.84 -3.13
CA GLY A 386 -14.50 -16.54 -4.35
C GLY A 386 -13.06 -16.18 -4.74
N ASP A 387 -12.69 -14.90 -4.68
CA ASP A 387 -11.31 -14.45 -4.89
C ASP A 387 -10.36 -15.08 -3.86
N LEU A 388 -10.75 -15.10 -2.58
CA LEU A 388 -9.94 -15.67 -1.51
C LEU A 388 -9.65 -17.16 -1.76
N LEU A 389 -10.65 -17.95 -2.15
CA LEU A 389 -10.47 -19.35 -2.55
C LEU A 389 -9.47 -19.51 -3.70
N THR A 390 -9.54 -18.62 -4.68
CA THR A 390 -8.66 -18.63 -5.85
C THR A 390 -7.22 -18.29 -5.47
N ILE A 391 -7.00 -17.34 -4.57
CA ILE A 391 -5.65 -17.02 -4.08
C ILE A 391 -5.08 -18.19 -3.26
N VAL A 392 -5.89 -18.82 -2.41
CA VAL A 392 -5.46 -19.99 -1.63
C VAL A 392 -5.08 -21.16 -2.55
N LYS A 393 -5.85 -21.39 -3.62
CA LYS A 393 -5.57 -22.39 -4.66
C LYS A 393 -4.16 -22.28 -5.25
N GLU A 394 -3.77 -21.07 -5.68
CA GLU A 394 -2.45 -20.84 -6.28
C GLU A 394 -1.29 -21.22 -5.35
N THR A 395 -1.54 -21.14 -4.05
CA THR A 395 -0.56 -21.56 -3.04
C THR A 395 -0.57 -23.07 -2.82
N LEU A 396 -1.74 -23.70 -2.81
CA LEU A 396 -1.92 -25.14 -2.61
C LEU A 396 -1.41 -25.97 -3.79
N LYS A 397 -1.69 -25.56 -5.04
CA LYS A 397 -1.28 -26.30 -6.26
C LYS A 397 0.23 -26.51 -6.40
N ASN A 398 1.03 -25.64 -5.78
CA ASN A 398 2.48 -25.68 -5.88
C ASN A 398 3.15 -26.58 -4.82
N ARG A 399 2.37 -27.38 -4.07
CA ARG A 399 2.87 -28.20 -2.96
C ARG A 399 2.50 -29.68 -3.16
N SER A 400 3.52 -30.53 -3.26
CA SER A 400 3.39 -32.00 -3.40
C SER A 400 3.66 -32.77 -2.11
N GLU A 401 3.76 -32.08 -0.97
CA GLU A 401 4.07 -32.71 0.32
C GLU A 401 2.80 -33.30 0.96
N LYS A 402 2.91 -34.50 1.57
CA LYS A 402 1.81 -35.21 2.26
C LYS A 402 1.05 -34.34 3.29
N ALA A 403 1.73 -33.38 3.90
CA ALA A 403 1.12 -32.43 4.85
C ALA A 403 -0.03 -31.61 4.25
N TRP A 404 -0.06 -31.45 2.93
CA TRP A 404 -1.08 -30.67 2.23
C TRP A 404 -2.25 -31.50 1.69
N GLU A 405 -2.20 -32.84 1.73
CA GLU A 405 -3.30 -33.69 1.24
C GLU A 405 -4.63 -33.32 1.91
N ALA A 406 -4.64 -33.21 3.24
CA ALA A 406 -5.83 -32.83 4.00
C ALA A 406 -6.29 -31.40 3.69
N ALA A 407 -5.36 -30.46 3.49
CA ALA A 407 -5.69 -29.08 3.14
C ALA A 407 -6.25 -28.98 1.70
N ILE A 408 -5.73 -29.77 0.76
CA ILE A 408 -6.25 -29.87 -0.61
C ILE A 408 -7.67 -30.45 -0.57
N PHE A 409 -7.91 -31.53 0.18
CA PHE A 409 -9.25 -32.09 0.35
C PHE A 409 -10.24 -31.09 0.95
N GLN A 410 -9.86 -30.39 2.03
CA GLN A 410 -10.69 -29.34 2.63
C GLN A 410 -10.97 -28.19 1.66
N TRP A 411 -9.98 -27.80 0.86
CA TRP A 411 -10.12 -26.73 -0.11
C TRP A 411 -11.05 -27.11 -1.27
N ILE A 412 -10.95 -28.32 -1.82
CA ILE A 412 -11.91 -28.83 -2.83
C ILE A 412 -13.32 -28.87 -2.20
N SER A 413 -13.44 -29.32 -0.95
CA SER A 413 -14.71 -29.31 -0.23
C SER A 413 -15.30 -27.91 -0.11
N CYS A 414 -14.47 -26.90 0.18
CA CYS A 414 -14.88 -25.49 0.22
C CYS A 414 -15.38 -25.01 -1.15
N GLN A 415 -14.69 -25.35 -2.24
CA GLN A 415 -15.10 -24.98 -3.59
C GLN A 415 -16.43 -25.63 -4.00
N CYS A 416 -16.62 -26.92 -3.69
CA CYS A 416 -17.88 -27.61 -3.95
C CYS A 416 -19.04 -26.94 -3.19
N ALA A 417 -18.87 -26.69 -1.89
CA ALA A 417 -19.87 -26.00 -1.08
C ALA A 417 -20.15 -24.58 -1.60
N PHE A 418 -19.12 -23.85 -2.01
CA PHE A 418 -19.27 -22.51 -2.59
C PHE A 418 -20.08 -22.52 -3.88
N LEU A 419 -19.75 -23.42 -4.82
CA LEU A 419 -20.47 -23.55 -6.09
C LEU A 419 -21.93 -23.93 -5.87
N ILE A 420 -22.20 -24.93 -5.04
CA ILE A 420 -23.56 -25.35 -4.73
C ILE A 420 -24.37 -24.17 -4.19
N LYS A 421 -23.81 -23.44 -3.23
CA LYS A 421 -24.55 -22.42 -2.49
C LYS A 421 -24.71 -21.11 -3.27
N PHE A 422 -23.73 -20.73 -4.08
CA PHE A 422 -23.71 -19.41 -4.72
C PHE A 422 -23.77 -19.45 -6.26
N SER A 423 -23.94 -20.60 -6.91
CA SER A 423 -23.98 -20.74 -8.38
C SER A 423 -24.99 -19.79 -9.05
N ASN A 424 -26.15 -19.58 -8.42
CA ASN A 424 -27.23 -18.73 -8.92
C ASN A 424 -26.91 -17.22 -8.83
N TYR A 425 -25.92 -16.82 -8.02
CA TYR A 425 -25.51 -15.42 -7.80
C TYR A 425 -24.24 -15.07 -8.59
N MET A 426 -23.61 -16.06 -9.21
CA MET A 426 -22.43 -15.89 -10.05
C MET A 426 -22.82 -15.84 -11.53
N THR A 427 -21.98 -15.20 -12.35
CA THR A 427 -22.17 -15.29 -13.80
C THR A 427 -21.98 -16.74 -14.26
N ALA A 428 -22.71 -17.16 -15.30
CA ALA A 428 -22.59 -18.51 -15.86
C ALA A 428 -21.14 -18.85 -16.27
N GLU A 429 -20.38 -17.85 -16.72
CA GLU A 429 -18.96 -18.00 -17.06
C GLU A 429 -18.10 -18.32 -15.83
N THR A 430 -18.28 -17.59 -14.72
CA THR A 430 -17.56 -17.85 -13.46
C THR A 430 -17.90 -19.22 -12.87
N SER A 431 -19.18 -19.58 -12.85
CA SER A 431 -19.63 -20.89 -12.35
C SER A 431 -19.06 -22.03 -13.20
N LYS A 432 -19.03 -21.87 -14.53
CA LYS A 432 -18.41 -22.84 -15.44
C LYS A 432 -16.90 -22.96 -15.23
N LYS A 433 -16.17 -21.85 -15.12
CA LYS A 433 -14.71 -21.85 -14.84
C LYS A 433 -14.38 -22.56 -13.53
N MET A 434 -15.15 -22.33 -12.47
CA MET A 434 -14.97 -23.04 -11.20
C MET A 434 -15.30 -24.52 -11.30
N LEU A 435 -16.33 -24.91 -12.05
CA LEU A 435 -16.67 -26.32 -12.27
C LEU A 435 -15.59 -27.05 -13.07
N ASP A 436 -15.07 -26.43 -14.13
CA ASP A 436 -13.99 -27.00 -14.95
C ASP A 436 -12.69 -27.12 -14.14
N SER A 437 -12.38 -26.12 -13.31
CA SER A 437 -11.30 -26.17 -12.31
C SER A 437 -11.43 -27.38 -11.38
N LEU A 438 -12.62 -27.59 -10.80
CA LEU A 438 -12.86 -28.71 -9.89
C LEU A 438 -12.63 -30.06 -10.56
N LYS A 439 -13.04 -30.23 -11.82
CA LYS A 439 -12.79 -31.47 -12.57
C LYS A 439 -11.31 -31.76 -12.75
N GLU A 440 -10.49 -30.74 -12.99
CA GLU A 440 -9.03 -30.87 -13.07
C GLU A 440 -8.40 -31.19 -11.70
N GLU A 441 -9.06 -30.82 -10.61
CA GLU A 441 -8.52 -30.89 -9.24
C GLU A 441 -8.95 -32.14 -8.48
N MET A 442 -10.10 -32.73 -8.82
CA MET A 442 -10.59 -33.99 -8.25
C MET A 442 -9.56 -35.14 -8.26
N PRO A 443 -8.71 -35.30 -9.30
CA PRO A 443 -7.65 -36.32 -9.29
C PRO A 443 -6.54 -36.10 -8.24
N LEU A 444 -6.45 -34.92 -7.62
CA LEU A 444 -5.41 -34.59 -6.62
C LEU A 444 -5.69 -35.21 -5.24
N ILE A 445 -6.91 -35.67 -4.99
CA ILE A 445 -7.35 -36.26 -3.71
C ILE A 445 -7.56 -37.77 -3.85
N LYS A 446 -7.63 -38.47 -2.72
CA LYS A 446 -7.73 -39.94 -2.70
C LYS A 446 -9.07 -40.42 -3.27
N PRO A 447 -9.15 -41.62 -3.88
CA PRO A 447 -10.41 -42.14 -4.42
C PRO A 447 -11.55 -42.20 -3.40
N SER A 448 -11.26 -42.49 -2.13
CA SER A 448 -12.25 -42.45 -1.05
C SER A 448 -12.82 -41.05 -0.80
N GLU A 449 -11.96 -40.03 -0.88
CA GLU A 449 -12.33 -38.61 -0.73
C GLU A 449 -13.14 -38.14 -1.95
N GLN A 450 -12.76 -38.57 -3.16
CA GLN A 450 -13.52 -38.30 -4.37
C GLN A 450 -14.95 -38.87 -4.28
N SER A 451 -15.11 -40.09 -3.74
CA SER A 451 -16.43 -40.69 -3.54
C SER A 451 -17.30 -39.85 -2.61
N LEU A 452 -16.75 -39.35 -1.50
CA LEU A 452 -17.46 -38.49 -0.54
C LEU A 452 -17.91 -37.17 -1.18
N ILE A 453 -17.04 -36.53 -1.95
CA ILE A 453 -17.39 -35.29 -2.65
C ILE A 453 -18.48 -35.54 -3.69
N ASN A 454 -18.38 -36.64 -4.45
CA ASN A 454 -19.40 -37.00 -5.44
C ASN A 454 -20.76 -37.30 -4.79
N GLU A 455 -20.78 -37.92 -3.62
CA GLU A 455 -22.00 -38.15 -2.84
C GLU A 455 -22.59 -36.82 -2.34
N TYR A 456 -21.75 -35.93 -1.80
CA TYR A 456 -22.15 -34.60 -1.37
C TYR A 456 -22.75 -33.76 -2.53
N LEU A 457 -22.10 -33.76 -3.68
CA LEU A 457 -22.59 -33.07 -4.88
C LEU A 457 -23.93 -33.64 -5.37
N LYS A 458 -24.12 -34.96 -5.34
CA LYS A 458 -25.40 -35.59 -5.71
C LYS A 458 -26.54 -35.16 -4.79
N ASN A 459 -26.30 -35.14 -3.48
CA ASN A 459 -27.32 -34.77 -2.49
C ASN A 459 -27.76 -33.31 -2.64
N PHE A 460 -26.85 -32.42 -3.03
CA PHE A 460 -27.14 -30.99 -3.21
C PHE A 460 -27.67 -30.61 -4.60
N LEU A 461 -27.45 -31.43 -5.64
CA LEU A 461 -28.03 -31.19 -6.98
C LEU A 461 -29.48 -31.69 -7.10
N HIS A 462 -29.96 -32.49 -6.15
CA HIS A 462 -31.35 -32.95 -6.07
C HIS A 462 -32.28 -31.98 -5.32
N THR A 463 -31.73 -30.95 -4.67
CA THR A 463 -32.43 -29.80 -4.07
C THR A 463 -32.27 -28.58 -4.95
#